data_AF-A0A1G2D4E0-F1
#
_entry.id   AF-A0A1G2D4E0-F1
#
_cell.length_a   1.000
_cell.length_b   1.000
_cell.length_c   1.000
_cell.angle_alpha   90.00
_cell.angle_beta   90.00
_cell.angle_gamma   90.00
#
_symmetry.space_group_name_H-M   'P 1'
#
loop_
_entity.id
_entity.type
_entity.pdbx_description
1 polymer ?
#
loop_
_entity_poly.entity_id
_entity_poly.type
_entity_poly.pdbx_seq_one_letter_code
_entity_poly.pdbx_strand_id
1 'polypeptide(L)'
;MENLLLWFVSTATYFVVYLCYGHYNGTALLDSISLGKNMKYLAVIALLALPVNNNGHVFTVFGNAVGEKGVYSIAPFYQKSDGDVVAVLAPLTYQESSKGNAFAIVGIPSYQSAKESTGLFVGIAPYQKSANGRPGVLVGIAGRQEGRSVFVGFGLGGYQKATIEAQSFLSLVFFQRVGEKTRSFAVFSTLSAD
;
A
#
# COMPACT_ATOMS: atom_id res chain seq x y z
N MET A 1 19.60 -8.69 8.57
CA MET A 1 20.25 -7.37 8.34
C MET A 1 19.34 -6.39 7.63
N GLU A 2 18.58 -6.82 6.61
CA GLU A 2 17.68 -5.93 5.86
C GLU A 2 16.69 -5.14 6.74
N ASN A 3 15.99 -5.79 7.66
CA ASN A 3 15.07 -5.11 8.59
C ASN A 3 15.74 -4.08 9.52
N LEU A 4 17.03 -4.25 9.82
CA LEU A 4 17.76 -3.26 10.63
C LEU A 4 18.02 -1.99 9.81
N LEU A 5 18.40 -2.14 8.53
CA LEU A 5 18.55 -1.00 7.62
C LEU A 5 17.19 -0.30 7.40
N LEU A 6 16.14 -1.09 7.14
CA LEU A 6 14.79 -0.56 6.96
C LEU A 6 14.28 0.16 8.22
N TRP A 7 14.63 -0.33 9.40
CA TRP A 7 14.35 0.36 10.66
C TRP A 7 15.03 1.74 10.74
N PHE A 8 16.32 1.83 10.41
CA PHE A 8 17.04 3.11 10.36
C PHE A 8 16.41 4.08 9.35
N VAL A 9 16.09 3.59 8.14
CA VAL A 9 15.43 4.40 7.11
C VAL A 9 14.08 4.91 7.59
N SER A 10 13.25 4.03 8.15
CA SER A 10 11.92 4.39 8.67
C SER A 10 12.03 5.43 9.78
N THR A 11 12.95 5.21 10.73
CA THR A 11 13.21 6.14 11.83
C THR A 11 13.61 7.51 11.30
N ALA A 12 14.55 7.56 10.35
CA ALA A 12 15.00 8.80 9.74
C ALA A 12 13.87 9.51 8.96
N THR A 13 13.11 8.78 8.14
CA THR A 13 12.00 9.33 7.35
C THR A 13 10.94 9.94 8.26
N TYR A 14 10.49 9.20 9.27
CA TYR A 14 9.48 9.71 10.21
C TYR A 14 9.99 10.86 11.07
N PHE A 15 11.29 10.85 11.42
CA PHE A 15 11.90 11.98 12.10
C PHE A 15 11.94 13.22 11.21
N VAL A 16 12.29 13.10 9.93
CA VAL A 16 12.21 14.22 8.97
C VAL A 16 10.78 14.75 8.85
N VAL A 17 9.78 13.88 8.76
CA VAL A 17 8.35 14.30 8.74
C VAL A 17 8.00 15.08 10.01
N TYR A 18 8.43 14.60 11.18
CA TYR A 18 8.24 15.30 12.45
C TYR A 18 8.91 16.70 12.45
N LEU A 19 10.14 16.81 11.94
CA LEU A 19 10.85 18.09 11.85
C LEU A 19 10.15 19.08 10.91
N CYS A 20 9.71 18.60 9.74
CA CYS A 20 8.94 19.41 8.80
C CYS A 20 7.62 19.89 9.40
N TYR A 21 6.94 19.03 10.15
CA TYR A 21 5.71 19.39 10.86
C TYR A 21 5.97 20.44 11.94
N GLY A 22 7.04 20.32 12.72
CA GLY A 22 7.44 21.34 13.69
C GLY A 22 7.64 22.70 13.00
N HIS A 23 8.46 22.73 11.94
CA HIS A 23 8.76 23.95 11.21
C HIS A 23 7.51 24.62 10.62
N TYR A 24 6.61 23.82 10.04
CA TYR A 24 5.32 24.31 9.53
C TYR A 24 4.48 24.99 10.62
N ASN A 25 4.55 24.50 11.87
CA ASN A 25 3.86 25.08 13.02
C ASN A 25 4.62 26.23 13.70
N GLY A 26 5.61 26.82 13.03
CA GLY A 26 6.27 28.04 13.47
C GLY A 26 7.50 27.85 14.36
N THR A 27 8.02 26.63 14.53
CA THR A 27 9.35 26.48 15.12
C THR A 27 10.43 26.93 14.14
N ALA A 28 11.41 27.70 14.62
CA ALA A 28 12.57 28.06 13.82
C ALA A 28 13.25 26.79 13.30
N LEU A 29 13.73 26.81 12.05
CA LEU A 29 14.34 25.64 11.41
C LEU A 29 15.53 25.11 12.23
N LEU A 30 16.36 26.00 12.77
CA LEU A 30 17.52 25.68 13.61
C LEU A 30 17.11 25.01 14.94
N ASP A 31 15.98 25.43 15.52
CA ASP A 31 15.44 24.77 16.72
C ASP A 31 14.84 23.41 16.41
N SER A 32 14.24 23.27 15.22
CA SER A 32 13.65 22.04 14.74
C SER A 32 14.74 20.97 14.53
N ILE A 33 15.89 21.30 13.95
CA ILE A 33 16.98 20.33 13.72
C ILE A 33 17.84 20.04 14.96
N SER A 34 17.60 20.70 16.11
CA SER A 34 18.40 20.51 17.32
C SER A 34 18.20 19.10 17.89
N LEU A 35 19.17 18.20 17.68
CA LEU A 35 19.10 16.82 18.16
C LEU A 35 18.88 16.76 19.68
N GLY A 36 19.59 17.59 20.46
CA GLY A 36 19.45 17.62 21.93
C GLY A 36 18.01 17.90 22.39
N LYS A 37 17.29 18.80 21.71
CA LYS A 37 15.87 19.09 22.02
C LYS A 37 14.92 17.98 21.56
N ASN A 38 15.32 17.24 20.53
CA ASN A 38 14.45 16.28 19.84
C ASN A 38 14.76 14.80 20.11
N MET A 39 15.77 14.48 20.93
CA MET A 39 16.19 13.11 21.23
C MET A 39 15.04 12.22 21.72
N LYS A 40 14.15 12.75 22.56
CA LYS A 40 12.98 12.01 23.06
C LYS A 40 12.03 11.59 21.92
N TYR A 41 11.80 12.46 20.95
CA TYR A 41 10.93 12.18 19.81
C TYR A 41 11.59 11.20 18.85
N LEU A 42 12.89 11.36 18.61
CA LEU A 42 13.68 10.40 17.84
C LEU A 42 13.62 9.00 18.47
N ALA A 43 13.76 8.90 19.80
CA ALA A 43 13.66 7.61 20.51
C ALA A 43 12.27 6.97 20.40
N VAL A 44 11.19 7.77 20.54
CA VAL A 44 9.82 7.29 20.35
C VAL A 44 9.59 6.83 18.91
N ILE A 45 10.03 7.60 17.93
CA ILE A 45 9.92 7.23 16.50
C ILE A 45 10.71 5.96 16.22
N ALA A 46 11.92 5.84 16.75
CA ALA A 46 12.73 4.64 16.60
C ALA A 46 12.03 3.41 17.21
N LEU A 47 11.38 3.55 18.37
CA LEU A 47 10.61 2.47 18.99
C LEU A 47 9.39 2.08 18.14
N LEU A 48 8.64 3.05 17.61
CA LEU A 48 7.47 2.80 16.76
C LEU A 48 7.83 2.24 15.38
N ALA A 49 9.02 2.55 14.88
CA ALA A 49 9.56 1.99 13.65
C ALA A 49 10.14 0.58 13.85
N LEU A 50 10.36 0.13 15.09
CA LEU A 50 11.03 -1.13 15.39
C LEU A 50 10.25 -2.31 14.79
N PRO A 51 10.89 -3.17 13.98
CA PRO A 51 10.26 -4.39 13.48
C PRO A 51 10.36 -5.50 14.53
N VAL A 52 9.22 -6.02 14.98
CA VAL A 52 9.15 -7.16 15.90
C VAL A 52 8.85 -8.42 15.09
N ASN A 53 9.78 -9.36 15.05
CA ASN A 53 9.59 -10.65 14.38
C ASN A 53 9.09 -11.71 15.37
N ASN A 54 7.93 -12.29 15.08
CA ASN A 54 7.41 -13.46 15.77
C ASN A 54 7.17 -14.59 14.76
N ASN A 55 8.03 -15.61 14.79
CA ASN A 55 7.91 -16.82 13.98
C ASN A 55 7.81 -16.53 12.46
N GLY A 56 8.53 -15.53 11.96
CA GLY A 56 8.56 -15.15 10.54
C GLY A 56 7.52 -14.09 10.15
N HIS A 57 6.60 -13.72 11.05
CA HIS A 57 5.71 -12.57 10.89
C HIS A 57 6.35 -11.33 11.49
N VAL A 58 6.38 -10.22 10.75
CA VAL A 58 6.94 -8.96 11.23
C VAL A 58 5.84 -7.95 11.49
N PHE A 59 5.87 -7.35 12.68
CA PHE A 59 4.92 -6.34 13.14
C PHE A 59 5.65 -5.03 13.40
N THR A 60 5.08 -3.90 12.97
CA THR A 60 5.63 -2.58 13.25
C THR A 60 4.56 -1.49 13.14
N VAL A 61 4.74 -0.35 13.78
CA VAL A 61 3.77 0.76 13.66
C VAL A 61 4.11 1.56 12.41
N PHE A 62 5.33 2.08 12.35
CA PHE A 62 5.81 2.97 11.28
C PHE A 62 6.95 2.37 10.45
N GLY A 63 7.38 1.15 10.79
CA GLY A 63 8.51 0.52 10.14
C GLY A 63 8.21 0.03 8.73
N ASN A 64 9.20 0.21 7.88
CA ASN A 64 9.39 -0.60 6.70
C ASN A 64 9.90 -1.97 7.12
N ALA A 65 9.45 -3.03 6.46
CA ALA A 65 9.80 -4.38 6.87
C ALA A 65 9.76 -5.41 5.73
N VAL A 66 10.61 -6.42 5.86
CA VAL A 66 10.58 -7.66 5.10
C VAL A 66 10.31 -8.83 6.04
N GLY A 67 9.34 -9.67 5.70
CA GLY A 67 8.96 -10.85 6.49
C GLY A 67 8.90 -12.12 5.66
N GLU A 68 9.09 -13.28 6.29
CA GLU A 68 8.96 -14.57 5.60
C GLU A 68 7.49 -14.97 5.49
N LYS A 69 6.73 -14.88 6.58
CA LYS A 69 5.33 -15.34 6.63
C LYS A 69 4.31 -14.20 6.56
N GLY A 70 4.75 -12.98 6.83
CA GLY A 70 3.93 -11.79 6.62
C GLY A 70 4.53 -10.54 7.23
N VAL A 71 3.98 -9.39 6.83
CA VAL A 71 4.30 -8.08 7.39
C VAL A 71 3.00 -7.34 7.68
N TYR A 72 2.83 -6.87 8.92
CA TYR A 72 1.65 -6.14 9.36
C TYR A 72 2.09 -4.81 9.95
N SER A 73 1.66 -3.70 9.34
CA SER A 73 2.06 -2.37 9.77
C SER A 73 0.90 -1.38 9.82
N ILE A 74 1.03 -0.34 10.64
CA ILE A 74 0.02 0.73 10.69
C ILE A 74 0.28 1.74 9.56
N ALA A 75 1.46 2.32 9.46
CA ALA A 75 1.81 3.28 8.42
C ALA A 75 3.21 3.00 7.83
N PRO A 76 3.37 2.00 6.97
CA PRO A 76 4.64 1.73 6.31
C PRO A 76 4.79 2.54 5.02
N PHE A 77 6.03 2.79 4.58
CA PHE A 77 6.32 3.22 3.20
C PHE A 77 6.73 2.03 2.33
N TYR A 78 7.24 0.96 2.91
CA TYR A 78 7.72 -0.23 2.21
C TYR A 78 7.44 -1.50 3.01
N GLN A 79 6.81 -2.49 2.37
CA GLN A 79 6.61 -3.82 2.91
C GLN A 79 6.86 -4.88 1.84
N LYS A 80 7.56 -5.94 2.21
CA LYS A 80 7.74 -7.11 1.36
C LYS A 80 7.60 -8.41 2.16
N SER A 81 6.91 -9.40 1.62
CA SER A 81 6.87 -10.71 2.24
C SER A 81 6.66 -11.85 1.26
N ASP A 82 7.03 -13.07 1.66
CA ASP A 82 6.53 -14.25 0.98
C ASP A 82 5.04 -14.49 1.31
N GLY A 83 4.63 -14.30 2.56
CA GLY A 83 3.22 -14.35 2.96
C GLY A 83 2.49 -13.02 2.77
N ASP A 84 1.52 -12.74 3.64
CA ASP A 84 0.67 -11.55 3.49
C ASP A 84 1.38 -10.25 3.90
N VAL A 85 1.11 -9.16 3.18
CA VAL A 85 1.48 -7.81 3.58
C VAL A 85 0.23 -6.96 3.81
N VAL A 86 0.13 -6.34 4.98
CA VAL A 86 -1.04 -5.55 5.39
C VAL A 86 -0.60 -4.21 5.94
N ALA A 87 -1.24 -3.14 5.46
CA ALA A 87 -1.13 -1.79 5.99
C ALA A 87 -2.51 -1.27 6.42
N VAL A 88 -2.60 -0.63 7.58
CA VAL A 88 -3.84 0.06 7.99
C VAL A 88 -3.96 1.40 7.25
N LEU A 89 -2.93 2.21 7.34
CA LEU A 89 -2.76 3.49 6.65
C LEU A 89 -1.60 3.32 5.68
N ALA A 90 -1.82 3.46 4.38
CA ALA A 90 -0.79 3.27 3.38
C ALA A 90 -0.38 4.61 2.74
N PRO A 91 0.40 5.48 3.41
CA PRO A 91 0.83 6.74 2.82
C PRO A 91 1.94 6.48 1.80
N LEU A 92 1.59 6.43 0.51
CA LEU A 92 2.55 6.25 -0.58
C LEU A 92 3.34 4.94 -0.49
N THR A 93 2.68 3.87 -0.05
CA THR A 93 3.34 2.60 0.28
C THR A 93 3.66 1.75 -0.95
N TYR A 94 4.83 1.13 -0.93
CA TYR A 94 5.19 -0.02 -1.77
C TYR A 94 4.90 -1.32 -1.02
N GLN A 95 4.07 -2.20 -1.58
CA GLN A 95 3.71 -3.49 -1.00
C GLN A 95 3.92 -4.63 -2.00
N GLU A 96 4.66 -5.66 -1.58
CA GLU A 96 4.90 -6.86 -2.38
C GLU A 96 4.69 -8.14 -1.57
N SER A 97 3.88 -9.06 -2.09
CA SER A 97 3.68 -10.41 -1.56
C SER A 97 3.97 -11.46 -2.62
N SER A 98 4.92 -12.37 -2.36
CA SER A 98 5.34 -13.36 -3.37
C SER A 98 4.47 -14.62 -3.41
N LYS A 99 3.78 -14.96 -2.31
CA LYS A 99 2.89 -16.13 -2.20
C LYS A 99 1.52 -15.84 -1.58
N GLY A 100 1.33 -14.68 -0.95
CA GLY A 100 0.09 -14.29 -0.27
C GLY A 100 -0.59 -13.08 -0.91
N ASN A 101 -1.15 -12.23 -0.06
CA ASN A 101 -1.92 -11.04 -0.42
C ASN A 101 -1.20 -9.73 -0.07
N ALA A 102 -1.60 -8.63 -0.71
CA ALA A 102 -1.19 -7.28 -0.33
C ALA A 102 -2.39 -6.36 -0.12
N PHE A 103 -2.66 -5.97 1.12
CA PHE A 103 -3.85 -5.19 1.48
C PHE A 103 -3.50 -3.87 2.16
N ALA A 104 -4.28 -2.85 1.84
CA ALA A 104 -4.32 -1.58 2.55
C ALA A 104 -5.77 -1.24 2.93
N ILE A 105 -5.99 -0.73 4.14
CA ILE A 105 -7.34 -0.31 4.56
C ILE A 105 -7.60 1.10 4.03
N VAL A 106 -6.77 2.08 4.37
CA VAL A 106 -6.93 3.46 3.92
C VAL A 106 -5.62 3.99 3.34
N GLY A 107 -5.67 4.72 2.23
CA GLY A 107 -4.56 5.57 1.82
C GLY A 107 -4.24 5.50 0.34
N ILE A 108 -2.95 5.62 0.04
CA ILE A 108 -2.39 5.68 -1.30
C ILE A 108 -1.29 4.63 -1.44
N PRO A 109 -1.59 3.33 -1.51
CA PRO A 109 -0.58 2.32 -1.80
C PRO A 109 -0.13 2.48 -3.25
N SER A 110 0.97 3.22 -3.45
CA SER A 110 1.53 3.58 -4.76
C SER A 110 1.77 2.36 -5.65
N TYR A 111 2.14 1.24 -5.04
CA TYR A 111 2.36 -0.03 -5.73
C TYR A 111 1.93 -1.19 -4.85
N GLN A 112 1.06 -2.06 -5.36
CA GLN A 112 0.72 -3.33 -4.73
C GLN A 112 0.90 -4.47 -5.73
N SER A 113 1.70 -5.48 -5.37
CA SER A 113 1.83 -6.72 -6.12
C SER A 113 1.66 -7.91 -5.19
N ALA A 114 0.84 -8.88 -5.57
CA ALA A 114 0.62 -10.08 -4.79
C ALA A 114 0.48 -11.33 -5.69
N LYS A 115 0.72 -12.52 -5.14
CA LYS A 115 0.37 -13.75 -5.86
C LYS A 115 -1.14 -13.98 -5.83
N GLU A 116 -1.74 -13.87 -4.65
CA GLU A 116 -3.16 -14.15 -4.45
C GLU A 116 -3.99 -12.91 -4.79
N SER A 117 -4.13 -11.94 -3.90
CA SER A 117 -4.93 -10.74 -4.19
C SER A 117 -4.27 -9.45 -3.69
N THR A 118 -4.59 -8.34 -4.35
CA THR A 118 -4.28 -6.99 -3.89
C THR A 118 -5.55 -6.22 -3.61
N GLY A 119 -5.55 -5.38 -2.58
CA GLY A 119 -6.75 -4.64 -2.24
C GLY A 119 -6.49 -3.33 -1.52
N LEU A 120 -7.37 -2.38 -1.80
CA LEU A 120 -7.51 -1.13 -1.07
C LEU A 120 -8.98 -0.94 -0.70
N PHE A 121 -9.25 -0.72 0.59
CA PHE A 121 -10.62 -0.49 1.03
C PHE A 121 -11.06 0.95 0.71
N VAL A 122 -10.32 1.97 1.13
CA VAL A 122 -10.60 3.38 0.82
C VAL A 122 -9.33 4.10 0.35
N GLY A 123 -9.36 4.72 -0.84
CA GLY A 123 -8.34 5.68 -1.25
C GLY A 123 -7.92 5.57 -2.71
N ILE A 124 -6.63 5.72 -2.99
CA ILE A 124 -6.10 5.75 -4.36
C ILE A 124 -5.07 4.64 -4.52
N ALA A 125 -5.29 3.69 -5.42
CA ALA A 125 -4.32 2.66 -5.77
C ALA A 125 -3.82 2.89 -7.20
N PRO A 126 -2.70 3.61 -7.41
CA PRO A 126 -2.19 3.89 -8.75
C PRO A 126 -1.85 2.62 -9.54
N TYR A 127 -1.29 1.61 -8.87
CA TYR A 127 -0.94 0.34 -9.50
C TYR A 127 -1.21 -0.85 -8.56
N GLN A 128 -1.97 -1.82 -9.07
CA GLN A 128 -2.26 -3.08 -8.39
C GLN A 128 -2.09 -4.26 -9.36
N LYS A 129 -1.38 -5.30 -8.92
CA LYS A 129 -1.21 -6.54 -9.68
C LYS A 129 -1.42 -7.76 -8.80
N SER A 130 -2.17 -8.75 -9.30
CA SER A 130 -2.30 -10.06 -8.66
C SER A 130 -2.14 -11.18 -9.68
N ALA A 131 -1.38 -12.23 -9.36
CA ALA A 131 -1.19 -13.33 -10.30
C ALA A 131 -2.45 -14.21 -10.45
N ASN A 132 -3.07 -14.59 -9.32
CA ASN A 132 -4.11 -15.62 -9.27
C ASN A 132 -5.48 -15.10 -8.83
N GLY A 133 -5.55 -13.93 -8.20
CA GLY A 133 -6.78 -13.41 -7.61
C GLY A 133 -7.12 -12.03 -8.13
N ARG A 134 -7.61 -11.18 -7.22
CA ARG A 134 -8.43 -10.04 -7.58
C ARG A 134 -7.87 -8.73 -7.03
N PRO A 135 -7.15 -7.93 -7.84
CA PRO A 135 -6.91 -6.52 -7.55
C PRO A 135 -8.23 -5.78 -7.39
N GLY A 136 -8.37 -5.06 -6.28
CA GLY A 136 -9.61 -4.37 -5.93
C GLY A 136 -9.39 -3.02 -5.28
N VAL A 137 -10.24 -2.05 -5.65
CA VAL A 137 -10.48 -0.85 -4.84
C VAL A 137 -11.96 -0.82 -4.49
N LEU A 138 -12.30 -0.83 -3.20
CA LEU A 138 -13.72 -0.80 -2.81
C LEU A 138 -14.29 0.62 -2.92
N VAL A 139 -13.61 1.63 -2.39
CA VAL A 139 -14.00 3.04 -2.50
C VAL A 139 -12.79 3.88 -2.91
N GLY A 140 -12.89 4.59 -4.02
CA GLY A 140 -11.91 5.59 -4.45
C GLY A 140 -11.43 5.39 -5.88
N ILE A 141 -10.12 5.47 -6.10
CA ILE A 141 -9.53 5.56 -7.45
C ILE A 141 -8.55 4.41 -7.66
N ALA A 142 -8.78 3.61 -8.71
CA ALA A 142 -7.83 2.62 -9.20
C ALA A 142 -7.17 3.14 -10.49
N GLY A 143 -5.85 3.28 -10.50
CA GLY A 143 -5.11 3.71 -11.69
C GLY A 143 -5.00 2.58 -12.72
N ARG A 144 -4.19 1.57 -12.41
CA ARG A 144 -3.96 0.38 -13.23
C ARG A 144 -4.10 -0.88 -12.39
N GLN A 145 -4.99 -1.79 -12.82
CA GLN A 145 -5.23 -3.08 -12.17
C GLN A 145 -4.98 -4.23 -13.14
N GLU A 146 -4.23 -5.24 -12.70
CA GLU A 146 -3.94 -6.44 -13.49
C GLU A 146 -4.10 -7.71 -12.67
N GLY A 147 -4.99 -8.61 -13.06
CA GLY A 147 -5.05 -9.91 -12.38
C GLY A 147 -5.96 -10.94 -13.03
N ARG A 148 -6.37 -11.95 -12.26
CA ARG A 148 -7.29 -12.98 -12.75
C ARG A 148 -8.69 -12.38 -12.94
N SER A 149 -9.13 -11.66 -11.91
CA SER A 149 -10.30 -10.79 -11.97
C SER A 149 -9.90 -9.40 -11.47
N VAL A 150 -10.61 -8.33 -11.82
CA VAL A 150 -10.35 -6.98 -11.28
C VAL A 150 -11.63 -6.31 -10.86
N PHE A 151 -11.55 -5.41 -9.86
CA PHE A 151 -12.72 -4.76 -9.31
C PHE A 151 -12.49 -3.30 -8.92
N VAL A 152 -13.47 -2.48 -9.28
CA VAL A 152 -13.70 -1.19 -8.64
C VAL A 152 -15.13 -1.18 -8.11
N GLY A 153 -15.28 -0.89 -6.82
CA GLY A 153 -16.57 -0.62 -6.21
C GLY A 153 -16.97 0.81 -6.52
N PHE A 154 -17.01 1.68 -5.53
CA PHE A 154 -17.44 3.06 -5.66
C PHE A 154 -16.28 3.96 -6.09
N GLY A 155 -16.40 4.64 -7.24
CA GLY A 155 -15.44 5.67 -7.66
C GLY A 155 -14.96 5.54 -9.10
N LEU A 156 -13.64 5.57 -9.32
CA LEU A 156 -13.04 5.67 -10.65
C LEU A 156 -12.02 4.56 -10.90
N GLY A 157 -12.03 4.00 -12.10
CA GLY A 157 -11.00 3.07 -12.59
C GLY A 157 -10.37 3.57 -13.89
N GLY A 158 -9.05 3.58 -13.97
CA GLY A 158 -8.30 3.92 -15.18
C GLY A 158 -8.27 2.74 -16.16
N TYR A 159 -7.31 1.85 -15.95
CA TYR A 159 -7.06 0.68 -16.79
C TYR A 159 -7.22 -0.62 -16.00
N GLN A 160 -8.05 -1.52 -16.53
CA GLN A 160 -8.33 -2.83 -15.96
C GLN A 160 -7.97 -3.93 -16.96
N LYS A 161 -7.07 -4.83 -16.58
CA LYS A 161 -6.75 -6.03 -17.35
C LYS A 161 -7.01 -7.27 -16.49
N ALA A 162 -7.93 -8.10 -16.93
CA ALA A 162 -8.23 -9.37 -16.31
C ALA A 162 -8.09 -10.54 -17.28
N THR A 163 -7.89 -11.75 -16.76
CA THR A 163 -7.96 -12.97 -17.57
C THR A 163 -9.36 -13.55 -17.62
N ILE A 164 -10.14 -13.42 -16.53
CA ILE A 164 -11.49 -13.99 -16.41
C ILE A 164 -12.55 -12.90 -16.36
N GLU A 165 -12.38 -11.87 -15.52
CA GLU A 165 -13.47 -10.94 -15.24
C GLU A 165 -13.02 -9.54 -14.81
N ALA A 166 -13.64 -8.49 -15.35
CA ALA A 166 -13.51 -7.12 -14.87
C ALA A 166 -14.88 -6.60 -14.42
N GLN A 167 -14.97 -6.19 -13.15
CA GLN A 167 -16.20 -5.70 -12.53
C GLN A 167 -16.07 -4.23 -12.12
N SER A 168 -17.16 -3.47 -12.32
CA SER A 168 -17.33 -2.11 -11.85
C SER A 168 -18.71 -1.95 -11.20
N PHE A 169 -18.78 -1.48 -9.95
CA PHE A 169 -20.02 -1.41 -9.17
C PHE A 169 -20.23 -0.01 -8.58
N LEU A 170 -21.09 0.82 -9.15
CA LEU A 170 -21.20 2.25 -8.80
C LEU A 170 -19.89 3.02 -9.04
N SER A 171 -19.18 2.67 -10.12
CA SER A 171 -17.97 3.37 -10.59
C SER A 171 -17.98 3.62 -12.08
N LEU A 172 -17.21 4.61 -12.50
CA LEU A 172 -16.81 4.82 -13.89
C LEU A 172 -15.42 4.22 -14.13
N VAL A 173 -15.32 3.28 -15.08
CA VAL A 173 -14.04 2.72 -15.53
C VAL A 173 -13.76 3.15 -16.96
N PHE A 174 -12.58 3.71 -17.22
CA PHE A 174 -12.23 4.23 -18.54
C PHE A 174 -11.90 3.12 -19.55
N PHE A 175 -11.18 2.08 -19.13
CA PHE A 175 -10.80 0.98 -20.02
C PHE A 175 -10.73 -0.37 -19.30
N GLN A 176 -11.38 -1.38 -19.87
CA GLN A 176 -11.37 -2.76 -19.43
C GLN A 176 -10.92 -3.69 -20.57
N ARG A 177 -10.07 -4.67 -20.25
CA ARG A 177 -9.69 -5.77 -21.13
C ARG A 177 -9.80 -7.09 -20.38
N VAL A 178 -10.52 -8.04 -20.97
CA VAL A 178 -10.67 -9.40 -20.43
C VAL A 178 -10.40 -10.39 -21.55
N GLY A 179 -9.24 -11.04 -21.51
CA GLY A 179 -8.74 -11.83 -22.64
C GLY A 179 -8.58 -10.98 -23.92
N GLU A 180 -9.32 -11.33 -24.96
CA GLU A 180 -9.40 -10.59 -26.22
C GLU A 180 -10.47 -9.49 -26.23
N LYS A 181 -11.44 -9.56 -25.31
CA LYS A 181 -12.53 -8.57 -25.23
C LYS A 181 -12.04 -7.29 -24.59
N THR A 182 -12.52 -6.17 -25.12
CA THR A 182 -12.24 -4.83 -24.59
C THR A 182 -13.54 -4.04 -24.42
N ARG A 183 -13.55 -3.12 -23.47
CA ARG A 183 -14.64 -2.17 -23.25
C ARG A 183 -14.04 -0.83 -22.81
N SER A 184 -14.44 0.24 -23.49
CA SER A 184 -14.17 1.61 -23.07
C SER A 184 -15.41 2.17 -22.37
N PHE A 185 -15.20 2.96 -21.32
CA PHE A 185 -16.25 3.61 -20.52
C PHE A 185 -17.31 2.64 -19.99
N ALA A 186 -17.13 2.20 -18.74
CA ALA A 186 -18.00 1.23 -18.10
C ALA A 186 -18.57 1.79 -16.79
N VAL A 187 -19.90 1.76 -16.65
CA VAL A 187 -20.61 2.08 -15.41
C VAL A 187 -21.55 0.92 -15.12
N PHE A 188 -21.53 0.38 -13.89
CA PHE A 188 -22.29 -0.84 -13.52
C PHE A 188 -22.05 -2.00 -14.49
N SER A 189 -20.78 -2.38 -14.64
CA SER A 189 -20.36 -3.25 -15.73
C SER A 189 -19.67 -4.50 -15.20
N THR A 190 -20.06 -5.64 -15.76
CA THR A 190 -19.25 -6.86 -15.75
C THR A 190 -18.83 -7.16 -17.18
N LEU A 191 -17.53 -7.43 -17.37
CA LEU A 191 -16.96 -7.97 -18.60
C LEU A 191 -16.27 -9.29 -18.27
N SER A 192 -16.62 -10.38 -18.93
CA SER A 192 -16.06 -11.71 -18.70
C SER A 192 -15.46 -12.32 -19.97
N ALA A 193 -14.46 -13.18 -19.80
CA ALA A 193 -14.02 -14.10 -20.84
C ALA A 193 -15.17 -15.07 -21.17
N ASP A 194 -15.22 -15.53 -22.43
CA ASP A 194 -16.11 -16.63 -22.83
C ASP A 194 -15.63 -17.98 -22.29
#